data_AF-A0A1Y5GWB9-F1
#
_entry.id   AF-A0A1Y5GWB9-F1
#
_cell.length_a   1.000
_cell.length_b   1.000
_cell.length_c   1.000
_cell.angle_alpha   90.00
_cell.angle_beta   90.00
_cell.angle_gamma   90.00
#
_symmetry.space_group_name_H-M   'P 1'
#
loop_
_entity.id
_entity.type
_entity.pdbx_description
1 polymer ?
#
loop_
_entity_poly.entity_id
_entity_poly.type
_entity_poly.pdbx_seq_one_letter_code
_entity_poly.pdbx_strand_id
1 'polypeptide(L)'
;MIKEPPLKLFGLNDAWIDLGVVTAARLDELAEEYYKERYPHNLEHHALFVSYEYINNAGSFDNDKVLQVAELLISELDGGDVWQVIRTLLSSDKLTDDQFTLIASLESLKVFELAKYIEQVRLLRCLRHSVLTDDVIKECIDSGNPNVQRQLVERADIEDGYLTYLKDRGVNKKIRNIAGHRLRTR
;
A
#
# COMPACT_ATOMS: atom_id res chain seq x y z
N MET A 1 -4.26 10.94 39.77
CA MET A 1 -3.94 9.94 38.73
C MET A 1 -2.73 10.47 37.99
N ILE A 2 -1.58 9.80 38.07
CA ILE A 2 -0.38 10.24 37.33
C ILE A 2 -0.63 9.88 35.87
N LYS A 3 -0.68 10.87 34.98
CA LYS A 3 -0.79 10.63 33.54
C LYS A 3 0.56 10.14 33.04
N GLU A 4 0.58 9.03 32.31
CA GLU A 4 1.80 8.62 31.60
C GLU A 4 2.08 9.60 30.45
N PRO A 5 3.36 9.78 30.05
CA PRO A 5 3.67 10.54 28.84
C PRO A 5 2.95 9.93 27.62
N PRO A 6 2.30 10.75 26.75
CA PRO A 6 1.50 10.25 25.63
C PRO A 6 2.21 9.27 24.70
N LEU A 7 3.51 9.47 24.43
CA LEU A 7 4.30 8.55 23.60
C LEU A 7 4.32 7.13 24.18
N LYS A 8 4.66 7.01 25.47
CA LYS A 8 4.74 5.71 26.14
C LYS A 8 3.37 5.04 26.23
N LEU A 9 2.31 5.83 26.45
CA LEU A 9 0.93 5.36 26.51
C LEU A 9 0.51 4.63 25.23
N PHE A 10 1.01 5.08 24.07
CA PHE A 10 0.65 4.55 22.75
C PHE A 10 1.70 3.64 22.12
N GLY A 11 2.74 3.25 22.87
CA GLY A 11 3.82 2.42 22.35
C GLY A 11 4.65 3.13 21.26
N LEU A 12 4.73 4.46 21.32
CA LEU A 12 5.45 5.29 20.37
C LEU A 12 6.76 5.79 20.99
N ASN A 13 7.70 6.18 20.14
CA ASN A 13 8.97 6.79 20.52
C ASN A 13 9.15 8.17 19.84
N ASP A 14 10.20 8.89 20.20
CA ASP A 14 10.44 10.26 19.71
C ASP A 14 10.58 10.34 18.17
N ALA A 15 11.03 9.26 17.51
CA ALA A 15 11.19 9.24 16.06
C ALA A 15 9.86 9.41 15.30
N TRP A 16 8.72 9.02 15.91
CA TRP A 16 7.40 9.26 15.33
C TRP A 16 7.07 10.75 15.23
N ILE A 17 7.56 11.56 16.18
CA ILE A 17 7.40 13.01 16.17
C ILE A 17 8.43 13.65 15.24
N ASP A 18 9.70 13.23 15.33
CA ASP A 18 10.79 13.79 14.55
C ASP A 18 10.59 13.62 13.03
N LEU A 19 10.06 12.46 12.63
CA LEU A 19 9.70 12.19 11.24
C LEU A 19 8.37 12.84 10.82
N GLY A 20 7.61 13.38 11.78
CA GLY A 20 6.32 14.02 11.55
C GLY A 20 5.19 13.05 11.25
N VAL A 21 5.31 11.79 11.68
CA VAL A 21 4.24 10.79 11.59
C VAL A 21 3.08 11.17 12.50
N VAL A 22 3.39 11.74 13.66
CA VAL A 22 2.41 12.31 14.60
C VAL A 22 2.94 13.60 15.19
N THR A 23 2.06 14.55 15.49
CA THR A 23 2.45 15.80 16.18
C THR A 23 2.25 15.66 17.69
N ALA A 24 3.00 16.44 18.48
CA ALA A 24 2.79 16.50 19.92
C ALA A 24 1.34 16.89 20.30
N ALA A 25 0.76 17.86 19.58
CA ALA A 25 -0.63 18.27 19.79
C ALA A 25 -1.61 17.11 19.52
N ARG A 26 -1.40 16.33 18.45
CA ARG A 26 -2.24 15.17 18.15
C ARG A 26 -2.10 14.07 19.21
N LEU A 27 -0.90 13.87 19.77
CA LEU A 27 -0.71 12.92 20.87
C LEU A 27 -1.46 13.35 22.14
N ASP A 28 -1.50 14.64 22.45
CA ASP A 28 -2.28 15.16 23.56
C ASP A 28 -3.79 14.92 23.36
N GLU A 29 -4.29 15.14 22.14
CA GLU A 29 -5.68 14.84 21.78
C GLU A 29 -6.01 13.35 21.95
N LEU A 30 -5.16 12.46 21.42
CA LEU A 30 -5.32 11.02 21.57
C LEU A 30 -5.30 10.61 23.05
N ALA A 31 -4.41 11.20 23.86
CA ALA A 31 -4.35 10.93 25.29
C ALA A 31 -5.63 11.41 26.00
N GLU A 32 -6.17 12.57 25.62
CA GLU A 32 -7.46 13.02 26.13
C GLU A 32 -8.62 12.10 25.75
N GLU A 33 -8.70 11.66 24.49
CA GLU A 33 -9.68 10.70 24.00
C GLU A 33 -9.60 9.40 24.81
N TYR A 34 -8.39 8.86 24.95
CA TYR A 34 -8.10 7.66 25.74
C TYR A 34 -8.59 7.77 27.19
N TYR A 35 -8.32 8.90 27.87
CA TYR A 35 -8.75 9.10 29.26
C TYR A 35 -10.24 9.38 29.42
N LYS A 36 -10.95 9.77 28.34
CA LYS A 36 -12.41 9.96 28.34
C LYS A 36 -13.15 8.63 28.18
N GLU A 37 -12.53 7.62 27.59
CA GLU A 37 -13.14 6.30 27.42
C GLU A 37 -13.21 5.51 28.73
N ARG A 38 -14.41 4.98 29.03
CA ARG A 38 -14.66 4.21 30.26
C ARG A 38 -13.91 2.86 30.27
N TYR A 39 -13.68 2.32 29.08
CA TYR A 39 -12.90 1.11 28.81
C TYR A 39 -12.17 1.36 27.49
N PRO A 40 -10.96 1.93 27.53
CA PRO A 40 -10.22 2.18 26.30
C PRO A 40 -9.87 0.83 25.68
N HIS A 41 -10.58 0.49 24.62
CA HIS A 41 -10.33 -0.74 23.88
C HIS A 41 -9.24 -0.44 22.85
N ASN A 42 -8.30 -1.38 22.67
CA ASN A 42 -7.27 -1.38 21.62
C ASN A 42 -6.09 -0.40 21.77
N LEU A 43 -5.50 -0.30 22.97
CA LEU A 43 -4.17 0.33 23.14
C LEU A 43 -3.13 -0.19 22.13
N GLU A 44 -3.16 -1.49 21.87
CA GLU A 44 -2.20 -2.21 21.01
C GLU A 44 -2.21 -1.73 19.55
N HIS A 45 -3.27 -1.06 19.10
CA HIS A 45 -3.39 -0.63 17.70
C HIS A 45 -3.22 0.89 17.50
N HIS A 46 -2.73 1.63 18.50
CA HIS A 46 -2.55 3.09 18.34
C HIS A 46 -1.44 3.43 17.36
N ALA A 47 -0.31 2.70 17.38
CA ALA A 47 0.75 2.89 16.39
C ALA A 47 0.26 2.57 14.96
N LEU A 48 -0.52 1.49 14.81
CA LEU A 48 -1.22 1.15 13.57
C LEU A 48 -2.17 2.28 13.12
N PHE A 49 -3.01 2.77 14.03
CA PHE A 49 -3.96 3.86 13.78
C PHE A 49 -3.28 5.15 13.36
N VAL A 50 -2.26 5.59 14.11
CA VAL A 50 -1.45 6.78 13.80
C VAL A 50 -0.78 6.65 12.44
N SER A 51 -0.27 5.46 12.10
CA SER A 51 0.30 5.18 10.77
C SER A 51 -0.73 5.34 9.66
N TYR A 52 -1.95 4.84 9.85
CA TYR A 52 -3.04 5.03 8.90
C TYR A 52 -3.45 6.48 8.75
N GLU A 53 -3.61 7.21 9.86
CA GLU A 53 -3.91 8.65 9.83
C GLU A 53 -2.83 9.39 9.02
N TYR A 54 -1.55 9.13 9.28
CA TYR A 54 -0.44 9.72 8.54
C TYR A 54 -0.52 9.44 7.04
N ILE A 55 -0.63 8.17 6.63
CA ILE A 55 -0.68 7.77 5.21
C ILE A 55 -1.91 8.37 4.51
N ASN A 56 -3.07 8.34 5.17
CA ASN A 56 -4.33 8.79 4.58
C ASN A 56 -4.46 10.33 4.55
N ASN A 57 -3.80 11.05 5.44
CA ASN A 57 -3.82 12.52 5.48
C ASN A 57 -2.67 13.19 4.72
N ALA A 58 -1.61 12.45 4.37
CA ALA A 58 -0.54 12.98 3.53
C ALA A 58 -1.09 13.55 2.21
N GLY A 59 -0.65 14.73 1.79
CA GLY A 59 -0.95 15.24 0.44
C GLY A 59 0.02 14.69 -0.61
N SER A 60 1.28 14.55 -0.20
CA SER A 60 2.39 13.91 -0.92
C SER A 60 3.44 13.52 0.11
N PHE A 61 4.39 12.67 -0.29
CA PHE A 61 5.52 12.31 0.56
C PHE A 61 6.80 13.00 0.08
N ASP A 62 7.64 13.39 1.03
CA ASP A 62 9.01 13.80 0.76
C ASP A 62 9.90 12.56 0.53
N ASN A 63 10.81 12.64 -0.44
CA ASN A 63 11.62 11.48 -0.86
C ASN A 63 12.50 10.93 0.27
N ASP A 64 13.15 11.80 1.03
CA ASP A 64 14.08 11.37 2.08
C ASP A 64 13.31 10.90 3.31
N LYS A 65 12.17 11.53 3.61
CA LYS A 65 11.35 11.16 4.77
C LYS A 65 10.57 9.87 4.58
N VAL A 66 10.06 9.58 3.39
CA VAL A 66 9.17 8.42 3.20
C VAL A 66 9.88 7.10 3.44
N LEU A 67 11.17 7.03 3.10
CA LEU A 67 11.99 5.85 3.35
C LEU A 67 12.21 5.65 4.85
N GLN A 68 12.59 6.71 5.56
CA GLN A 68 12.77 6.69 7.02
C GLN A 68 11.48 6.33 7.74
N VAL A 69 10.34 6.82 7.26
CA VAL A 69 9.03 6.45 7.80
C VAL A 69 8.75 4.96 7.54
N ALA A 70 8.99 4.44 6.34
CA ALA A 70 8.81 3.02 6.08
C ALA A 70 9.69 2.15 6.99
N GLU A 71 10.95 2.54 7.20
CA GLU A 71 11.87 1.85 8.11
C GLU A 71 11.38 1.88 9.57
N LEU A 72 10.92 3.05 10.05
CA LEU A 72 10.31 3.19 11.38
C LEU A 72 9.10 2.26 11.55
N LEU A 73 8.20 2.25 10.56
CA LEU A 73 7.00 1.41 10.62
C LEU A 73 7.34 -0.08 10.64
N ILE A 74 8.41 -0.48 9.96
CA ILE A 74 8.88 -1.87 9.95
C ILE A 74 9.55 -2.26 11.28
N SER A 75 10.28 -1.34 11.91
CA SER A 75 11.01 -1.62 13.16
C SER A 75 10.13 -1.57 14.40
N GLU A 76 9.14 -0.68 14.43
CA GLU A 76 8.35 -0.39 15.64
C GLU A 76 7.02 -1.14 15.71
N LEU A 77 6.48 -1.63 14.59
CA LEU A 77 5.21 -2.35 14.59
C LEU A 77 5.43 -3.87 14.69
N ASP A 78 4.45 -4.55 15.29
CA ASP A 78 4.40 -6.01 15.27
C ASP A 78 4.11 -6.53 13.86
N GLY A 79 4.58 -7.74 13.53
CA GLY A 79 4.60 -8.25 12.15
C GLY A 79 3.24 -8.23 11.43
N GLY A 80 2.13 -8.45 12.15
CA GLY A 80 0.79 -8.33 11.58
C GLY A 80 0.42 -6.89 11.18
N ASP A 81 0.80 -5.92 12.00
CA ASP A 81 0.51 -4.50 11.80
C ASP A 81 1.44 -3.87 10.75
N VAL A 82 2.73 -4.25 10.76
CA VAL A 82 3.70 -3.89 9.69
C VAL A 82 3.10 -4.23 8.33
N TRP A 83 2.58 -5.45 8.18
CA TRP A 83 2.05 -5.90 6.90
C TRP A 83 0.89 -5.03 6.43
N GLN A 84 -0.04 -4.67 7.31
CA GLN A 84 -1.19 -3.86 6.91
C GLN A 84 -0.79 -2.42 6.55
N VAL A 85 0.09 -1.81 7.35
CA VAL A 85 0.56 -0.44 7.15
C VAL A 85 1.39 -0.33 5.88
N ILE A 86 2.35 -1.22 5.67
CA ILE A 86 3.20 -1.19 4.47
C ILE A 86 2.38 -1.43 3.20
N ARG A 87 1.38 -2.32 3.24
CA ARG A 87 0.47 -2.51 2.09
C ARG A 87 -0.30 -1.24 1.76
N THR A 88 -0.74 -0.53 2.78
CA THR A 88 -1.47 0.73 2.65
C THR A 88 -0.56 1.82 2.09
N LEU A 89 0.65 1.95 2.62
CA LEU A 89 1.66 2.88 2.12
C LEU A 89 1.97 2.62 0.63
N LEU A 90 2.33 1.38 0.28
CA LEU A 90 2.67 1.00 -1.10
C LEU A 90 1.52 1.18 -2.09
N SER A 91 0.27 0.98 -1.65
CA SER A 91 -0.92 1.20 -2.48
C SER A 91 -1.29 2.67 -2.65
N SER A 92 -0.71 3.56 -1.87
CA SER A 92 -1.02 4.98 -1.91
C SER A 92 -0.69 5.57 -3.28
N ASP A 93 -1.64 6.32 -3.83
CA ASP A 93 -1.47 7.15 -5.02
C ASP A 93 -0.59 8.39 -4.76
N LYS A 94 -0.25 8.66 -3.49
CA LYS A 94 0.60 9.77 -3.06
C LYS A 94 2.10 9.46 -3.16
N LEU A 95 2.46 8.19 -3.33
CA LEU A 95 3.84 7.79 -3.62
C LEU A 95 4.15 8.05 -5.09
N THR A 96 5.31 8.64 -5.36
CA THR A 96 5.90 8.60 -6.70
C THR A 96 6.41 7.18 -7.03
N ASP A 97 6.69 6.90 -8.31
CA ASP A 97 7.23 5.59 -8.71
C ASP A 97 8.65 5.35 -8.17
N ASP A 98 9.45 6.42 -8.04
CA ASP A 98 10.78 6.36 -7.43
C ASP A 98 10.68 6.03 -5.94
N GLN A 99 9.78 6.69 -5.20
CA GLN A 99 9.54 6.40 -3.79
C GLN A 99 9.03 4.97 -3.58
N PHE A 100 8.10 4.52 -4.42
CA PHE A 100 7.64 3.13 -4.40
C PHE A 100 8.81 2.17 -4.60
N THR A 101 9.66 2.42 -5.60
CA THR A 101 10.84 1.58 -5.90
C THR A 101 11.81 1.53 -4.72
N LEU A 102 12.10 2.67 -4.11
CA LEU A 102 12.98 2.77 -2.95
C LEU A 102 12.44 1.94 -1.78
N ILE A 103 11.17 2.12 -1.40
CA ILE A 103 10.55 1.37 -0.31
C ILE A 103 10.50 -0.11 -0.63
N ALA A 104 10.07 -0.49 -1.84
CA ALA A 104 9.99 -1.88 -2.30
C ALA A 104 11.34 -2.61 -2.30
N SER A 105 12.46 -1.87 -2.35
CA SER A 105 13.81 -2.41 -2.32
C SER A 105 14.33 -2.76 -0.93
N LEU A 106 13.63 -2.35 0.14
CA LEU A 106 14.01 -2.64 1.53
C LEU A 106 14.10 -4.14 1.77
N GLU A 107 15.23 -4.59 2.33
CA GLU A 107 15.51 -6.02 2.57
C GLU A 107 14.46 -6.66 3.48
N SER A 108 13.99 -5.92 4.48
CA SER A 108 12.94 -6.34 5.42
C SER A 108 11.61 -6.67 4.74
N LEU A 109 11.37 -6.18 3.52
CA LEU A 109 10.15 -6.45 2.77
C LEU A 109 10.27 -7.64 1.80
N LYS A 110 11.44 -8.28 1.69
CA LYS A 110 11.66 -9.43 0.80
C LYS A 110 11.06 -10.75 1.29
N VAL A 111 10.25 -10.71 2.35
CA VAL A 111 9.45 -11.84 2.81
C VAL A 111 8.45 -12.24 1.71
N PHE A 112 8.32 -13.55 1.44
CA PHE A 112 7.62 -14.09 0.26
C PHE A 112 6.23 -13.51 -0.01
N GLU A 113 5.42 -13.30 1.02
CA GLU A 113 4.07 -12.75 0.86
C GLU A 113 4.05 -11.27 0.48
N LEU A 114 4.93 -10.47 1.08
CA LEU A 114 5.10 -9.06 0.73
C LEU A 114 5.70 -8.89 -0.65
N ALA A 115 6.67 -9.73 -1.03
CA ALA A 115 7.26 -9.70 -2.37
C ALA A 115 6.19 -9.89 -3.47
N LYS A 116 5.27 -10.85 -3.31
CA LYS A 116 4.15 -11.05 -4.24
C LYS A 116 3.22 -9.83 -4.32
N TYR A 117 2.97 -9.21 -3.17
CA TYR A 117 2.11 -8.03 -3.10
C TYR A 117 2.78 -6.79 -3.73
N ILE A 118 4.06 -6.57 -3.44
CA ILE A 118 4.88 -5.51 -4.04
C ILE A 118 4.83 -5.65 -5.56
N GLU A 119 5.05 -6.86 -6.08
CA GLU A 119 4.99 -7.12 -7.52
C GLU A 119 3.61 -6.83 -8.11
N GLN A 120 2.54 -7.23 -7.41
CA GLN A 120 1.18 -6.87 -7.82
C GLN A 120 1.00 -5.35 -7.88
N VAL A 121 1.42 -4.61 -6.86
CA VAL A 121 1.27 -3.15 -6.82
C VAL A 121 2.10 -2.50 -7.93
N ARG A 122 3.34 -2.95 -8.16
CA ARG A 122 4.20 -2.48 -9.25
C ARG A 122 3.47 -2.58 -10.59
N LEU A 123 2.94 -3.76 -10.92
CA LEU A 123 2.21 -3.97 -12.18
C LEU A 123 0.96 -3.09 -12.28
N LEU A 124 0.21 -2.93 -11.19
CA LEU A 124 -0.94 -2.02 -11.16
C LEU A 124 -0.54 -0.56 -11.38
N ARG A 125 0.60 -0.12 -10.84
CA ARG A 125 1.15 1.22 -11.09
C ARG A 125 1.54 1.41 -12.55
N CYS A 126 2.25 0.43 -13.15
CA CYS A 126 2.59 0.44 -14.57
C CYS A 126 1.33 0.57 -15.46
N LEU A 127 0.28 -0.18 -15.16
CA LEU A 127 -0.99 -0.11 -15.91
C LEU A 127 -1.71 1.24 -15.78
N ARG A 128 -1.46 2.01 -14.72
CA ARG A 128 -2.06 3.35 -14.54
C ARG A 128 -1.29 4.44 -15.26
N HIS A 129 0.04 4.43 -15.16
CA HIS A 129 0.86 5.59 -15.52
C HIS A 129 1.65 5.42 -16.82
N SER A 130 1.88 4.18 -17.28
CA SER A 130 2.74 3.92 -18.43
C SER A 130 1.96 3.71 -19.72
N VAL A 131 2.66 3.95 -20.84
CA VAL A 131 2.26 3.42 -22.14
C VAL A 131 2.36 1.90 -22.06
N LEU A 132 1.35 1.22 -22.60
CA LEU A 132 1.27 -0.22 -22.56
C LEU A 132 2.24 -0.84 -23.58
N THR A 133 3.41 -1.28 -23.11
CA THR A 133 4.39 -2.00 -23.94
C THR A 133 4.16 -3.50 -23.86
N ASP A 134 4.56 -4.25 -24.90
CA ASP A 134 4.48 -5.72 -24.95
C ASP A 134 5.06 -6.41 -23.71
N ASP A 135 6.19 -5.91 -23.20
CA ASP A 135 6.85 -6.46 -22.00
C ASP A 135 5.96 -6.33 -20.75
N VAL A 136 5.44 -5.12 -20.49
CA VAL A 136 4.49 -4.87 -19.38
C VAL A 136 3.22 -5.74 -19.52
N ILE A 137 2.69 -5.89 -20.73
CA ILE A 137 1.51 -6.75 -20.98
C ILE A 137 1.84 -8.20 -20.61
N LYS A 138 2.98 -8.69 -21.08
CA LYS A 138 3.43 -10.05 -20.82
C LYS A 138 3.66 -10.29 -19.33
N GLU A 139 4.34 -9.36 -18.63
CA GLU A 139 4.50 -9.42 -17.18
C GLU A 139 3.15 -9.48 -16.44
N CYS A 140 2.18 -8.65 -16.85
CA CYS A 140 0.84 -8.65 -16.28
C CYS A 140 0.11 -9.99 -16.49
N ILE A 141 0.25 -10.60 -17.67
CA ILE A 141 -0.32 -11.92 -17.99
C ILE A 141 0.36 -13.01 -17.16
N ASP A 142 1.70 -13.06 -17.20
CA ASP A 142 2.53 -14.08 -16.58
C ASP A 142 2.47 -14.03 -15.04
N SER A 143 2.14 -12.87 -14.46
CA SER A 143 1.89 -12.73 -13.02
C SER A 143 0.80 -13.66 -12.49
N GLY A 144 -0.12 -14.11 -13.37
CA GLY A 144 -1.29 -14.90 -12.98
C GLY A 144 -2.18 -14.20 -11.95
N ASN A 145 -2.05 -12.88 -11.75
CA ASN A 145 -2.82 -12.16 -10.75
C ASN A 145 -4.17 -11.71 -11.35
N PRO A 146 -5.32 -12.16 -10.82
CA PRO A 146 -6.63 -11.79 -11.36
C PRO A 146 -6.91 -10.29 -11.35
N ASN A 147 -6.40 -9.54 -10.36
CA ASN A 147 -6.64 -8.11 -10.27
C ASN A 147 -5.81 -7.35 -11.31
N VAL A 148 -4.56 -7.76 -11.52
CA VAL A 148 -3.68 -7.20 -12.56
C VAL A 148 -4.25 -7.48 -13.94
N GLN A 149 -4.58 -8.74 -14.25
CA GLN A 149 -5.17 -9.09 -15.55
C GLN A 149 -6.50 -8.39 -15.78
N ARG A 150 -7.31 -8.16 -14.74
CA ARG A 150 -8.55 -7.40 -14.86
C ARG A 150 -8.28 -5.96 -15.32
N GLN A 151 -7.38 -5.26 -14.64
CA GLN A 151 -7.01 -3.89 -14.99
C GLN A 151 -6.42 -3.81 -16.40
N LEU A 152 -5.58 -4.78 -16.77
CA LEU A 152 -5.04 -4.90 -18.12
C LEU A 152 -6.14 -5.01 -19.19
N VAL A 153 -7.13 -5.88 -19.02
CA VAL A 153 -8.24 -6.04 -20.00
C VAL A 153 -9.12 -4.79 -20.10
N GLU A 154 -9.25 -4.04 -19.00
CA GLU A 154 -10.06 -2.83 -18.92
C GLU A 154 -9.36 -1.61 -19.58
N ARG A 155 -8.05 -1.68 -19.88
CA ARG A 155 -7.31 -0.64 -20.61
C ARG A 155 -7.92 -0.37 -21.99
N ALA A 156 -8.03 0.90 -22.37
CA ALA A 156 -8.62 1.31 -23.64
C ALA A 156 -7.71 1.03 -24.84
N ASP A 157 -6.40 1.06 -24.62
CA ASP A 157 -5.32 0.96 -25.60
C ASP A 157 -4.75 -0.46 -25.77
N ILE A 158 -5.25 -1.46 -25.03
CA ILE A 158 -4.82 -2.85 -25.22
C ILE A 158 -5.16 -3.35 -26.63
N GLU A 159 -4.25 -4.03 -27.31
CA GLU A 159 -4.48 -4.55 -28.66
C GLU A 159 -5.39 -5.79 -28.66
N ASP A 160 -6.12 -5.99 -29.76
CA ASP A 160 -7.06 -7.12 -29.92
C ASP A 160 -6.37 -8.49 -29.88
N GLY A 161 -5.09 -8.56 -30.26
CA GLY A 161 -4.28 -9.77 -30.15
C GLY A 161 -4.17 -10.23 -28.70
N TYR A 162 -3.87 -9.32 -27.77
CA TYR A 162 -3.78 -9.62 -26.35
C TYR A 162 -5.15 -9.87 -25.72
N LEU A 163 -6.21 -9.19 -26.17
CA LEU A 163 -7.57 -9.50 -25.73
C LEU A 163 -8.00 -10.91 -26.16
N THR A 164 -7.63 -11.34 -27.37
CA THR A 164 -7.89 -12.70 -27.86
C THR A 164 -7.13 -13.72 -27.02
N TYR A 165 -5.86 -13.45 -26.73
CA TYR A 165 -5.09 -14.29 -25.82
C TYR A 165 -5.75 -14.41 -24.44
N LEU A 166 -6.15 -13.29 -23.83
CA LEU A 166 -6.78 -13.26 -22.49
C LEU A 166 -8.18 -13.88 -22.48
N LYS A 167 -8.93 -13.81 -23.58
CA LYS A 167 -10.20 -14.53 -23.75
C LYS A 167 -10.00 -16.04 -23.67
N ASP A 168 -8.92 -16.57 -24.24
CA ASP A 168 -8.69 -18.01 -24.32
C ASP A 168 -7.91 -18.54 -23.11
N ARG A 169 -6.96 -17.75 -22.59
CA ARG A 169 -5.97 -18.14 -21.57
C ARG A 169 -6.00 -17.33 -20.28
N GLY A 170 -6.92 -16.37 -20.16
CA GLY A 170 -7.03 -15.55 -18.95
C GLY A 170 -7.16 -16.41 -17.69
N VAL A 171 -6.56 -15.93 -16.59
CA VAL A 171 -6.31 -16.74 -15.37
C VAL A 171 -7.57 -17.41 -14.82
N ASN A 172 -8.73 -16.77 -14.97
CA ASN A 172 -10.01 -17.33 -14.58
C ASN A 172 -11.13 -16.99 -15.56
N LYS A 173 -12.29 -17.63 -15.37
CA LYS A 173 -13.48 -17.45 -16.23
C LYS A 173 -13.92 -15.98 -16.31
N LYS A 174 -13.77 -15.21 -15.23
CA LYS A 174 -14.16 -13.79 -15.21
C LYS A 174 -13.30 -12.98 -16.17
N ILE A 175 -11.98 -13.14 -16.13
CA ILE A 175 -11.07 -12.45 -17.07
C ILE A 175 -11.38 -12.82 -18.52
N ARG A 176 -11.53 -14.12 -18.79
CA ARG A 176 -11.88 -14.62 -20.13
C ARG A 176 -13.17 -14.01 -20.67
N ASN A 177 -14.19 -13.89 -19.80
CA ASN A 177 -15.47 -13.28 -20.15
C ASN A 177 -15.36 -11.78 -20.43
N ILE A 178 -14.61 -11.02 -19.61
CA ILE A 178 -14.42 -9.57 -19.80
C ILE A 178 -13.69 -9.34 -21.14
N ALA A 179 -12.61 -10.08 -21.41
CA ALA A 179 -11.85 -9.97 -22.65
C ALA A 179 -12.72 -10.31 -23.88
N GLY A 180 -13.48 -11.40 -23.80
CA GLY A 180 -14.41 -11.78 -24.87
C GLY A 180 -15.54 -10.78 -25.08
N HIS A 181 -16.00 -10.09 -24.04
CA HIS A 181 -16.99 -9.01 -24.19
C HIS A 181 -16.38 -7.78 -24.86
N ARG A 182 -15.19 -7.34 -24.43
CA ARG A 182 -14.47 -6.20 -25.02
C ARG A 182 -14.23 -6.36 -26.52
N LEU A 183 -13.86 -7.56 -26.96
CA LEU A 183 -13.69 -7.88 -28.39
C LEU A 183 -14.98 -7.76 -29.22
N ARG A 184 -16.16 -7.87 -28.60
CA ARG A 184 -17.46 -7.75 -29.30
C ARG A 184 -18.01 -6.33 -29.32
N THR A 185 -17.54 -5.47 -28.43
CA THR A 185 -18.11 -4.13 -28.21
C THR A 185 -17.19 -2.99 -28.64
N ARG A 186 -15.98 -3.30 -29.10
CA ARG A 186 -15.16 -2.38 -29.90
C ARG A 186 -15.68 -2.34 -31.33
#